data_AF-A0A7Y3MJZ0-F1
#
_entry.id   AF-A0A7Y3MJZ0-F1
#
_cell.length_a   1.000
_cell.length_b   1.000
_cell.length_c   1.000
_cell.angle_alpha   90.00
_cell.angle_beta   90.00
_cell.angle_gamma   90.00
#
_symmetry.space_group_name_H-M   'P 1'
#
loop_
_entity.id
_entity.type
_entity.pdbx_description
1 polymer ?
#
loop_
_entity_poly.entity_id
_entity_poly.type
_entity_poly.pdbx_seq_one_letter_code
_entity_poly.pdbx_strand_id
1 'polypeptide(L)' 'MKAPKRIRDLILLGENEILDFKQQITSESKIAKTMVSFANHKGGTLLVGVD' A
#
# COMPACT_ATOMS: atom_id res chain seq x y z
N MET A 1 19.73 -9.16 -1.35
CA MET A 1 18.91 -8.05 -0.81
C MET A 1 18.37 -7.24 -1.98
N LYS A 2 17.05 -6.99 -2.06
CA LYS A 2 16.49 -6.10 -3.10
C LYS A 2 16.80 -4.65 -2.72
N ALA A 3 17.18 -3.82 -3.70
CA ALA A 3 17.36 -2.39 -3.50
C ALA A 3 16.07 -1.74 -2.97
N PRO A 4 16.13 -0.69 -2.15
CA PRO A 4 14.94 0.02 -1.70
C PRO A 4 14.19 0.56 -2.91
N LYS A 5 12.90 0.18 -3.05
CA LYS A 5 12.03 0.70 -4.09
C LYS A 5 11.85 2.20 -3.87
N ARG A 6 12.12 3.02 -4.88
CA ARG A 6 11.85 4.46 -4.79
C ARG A 6 10.34 4.68 -4.93
N ILE A 7 9.82 5.74 -4.31
CA ILE A 7 8.38 6.05 -4.35
C ILE A 7 7.85 6.14 -5.80
N ARG A 8 8.63 6.74 -6.71
CA ARG A 8 8.26 6.83 -8.13
C ARG A 8 8.10 5.45 -8.80
N ASP A 9 8.94 4.48 -8.43
CA ASP A 9 8.86 3.12 -8.97
C ASP A 9 7.58 2.42 -8.50
N LEU A 10 7.14 2.70 -7.27
CA LEU A 10 5.86 2.20 -6.74
C LEU A 10 4.67 2.84 -7.47
N ILE A 11 4.71 4.15 -7.71
CA ILE A 11 3.65 4.83 -8.47
C ILE A 11 3.55 4.27 -9.89
N LEU A 12 4.68 4.11 -10.58
CA LEU A 12 4.72 3.54 -11.94
C LEU A 12 4.27 2.08 -12.00
N LEU A 13 4.43 1.32 -10.91
CA LEU A 13 3.97 -0.07 -10.83
C LEU A 13 2.44 -0.19 -10.80
N GLY A 14 1.74 0.84 -10.30
CA GLY A 14 0.29 0.85 -10.12
C GLY A 14 -0.21 -0.09 -9.00
N GLU A 15 -1.49 0.04 -8.67
CA GLU A 15 -2.13 -0.82 -7.67
C GLU A 15 -2.15 -2.29 -8.11
N ASN A 16 -1.92 -3.19 -7.15
CA ASN A 16 -1.98 -4.63 -7.34
C ASN A 16 -2.17 -5.34 -5.99
N GLU A 17 -2.15 -6.68 -5.98
CA GLU A 17 -2.39 -7.51 -4.79
C GLU A 17 -1.51 -7.14 -3.58
N ILE A 18 -0.32 -6.57 -3.81
CA ILE A 18 0.65 -6.21 -2.76
C ILE A 18 0.95 -4.70 -2.69
N LEU A 19 0.22 -3.86 -3.44
CA LEU A 19 0.40 -2.41 -3.47
C LEU A 19 -0.96 -1.72 -3.58
N ASP A 20 -1.38 -1.02 -2.53
CA ASP A 20 -2.65 -0.29 -2.46
C ASP A 20 -2.37 1.21 -2.28
N PHE A 21 -3.10 2.06 -2.99
CA PHE A 21 -3.00 3.51 -2.92
C PHE A 21 -4.16 4.07 -2.12
N LYS A 22 -3.88 5.08 -1.32
CA LYS A 22 -4.89 5.83 -0.58
C LYS A 22 -4.56 7.31 -0.68
N GLN A 23 -5.49 8.11 -1.16
CA GLN A 23 -5.32 9.56 -1.17
C GLN A 23 -5.26 10.11 0.27
N GLN A 24 -6.19 9.69 1.12
CA GLN A 24 -6.28 10.09 2.53
C GLN A 24 -6.76 8.93 3.42
N ILE A 25 -6.36 8.94 4.69
CA ILE A 25 -6.93 8.05 5.71
C ILE A 25 -8.10 8.77 6.38
N THR A 26 -9.31 8.35 6.06
CA THR A 26 -10.55 8.96 6.58
C THR A 26 -11.19 8.16 7.73
N SER A 27 -10.67 6.96 8.01
CA SER A 27 -11.12 6.12 9.12
C SER A 27 -10.06 5.12 9.54
N GLU A 28 -9.82 5.05 10.84
CA GLU A 28 -8.96 4.09 11.52
C GLU A 28 -9.43 2.64 11.27
N SER A 29 -10.76 2.43 11.24
CA SER A 29 -11.33 1.11 10.99
C SER A 29 -11.05 0.60 9.56
N LYS A 30 -11.05 1.51 8.57
CA LYS A 30 -10.79 1.16 7.16
C LYS A 30 -9.33 0.80 6.96
N ILE A 31 -8.42 1.62 7.49
CA ILE A 31 -6.98 1.39 7.38
C ILE A 31 -6.57 0.11 8.12
N ALA A 32 -7.14 -0.15 9.30
CA ALA A 32 -6.88 -1.39 10.04
C ALA A 32 -7.29 -2.64 9.25
N LYS A 33 -8.44 -2.61 8.55
CA LYS A 33 -8.86 -3.72 7.67
C LYS A 33 -7.88 -3.96 6.54
N THR A 34 -7.39 -2.90 5.89
CA THR A 34 -6.37 -3.01 4.83
C THR A 34 -5.07 -3.60 5.37
N MET A 35 -4.60 -3.12 6.52
CA MET A 35 -3.39 -3.66 7.18
C MET A 35 -3.54 -5.15 7.52
N VAL A 36 -4.67 -5.55 8.10
CA VAL A 36 -4.96 -6.95 8.43
C VAL A 36 -5.06 -7.80 7.17
N SER A 37 -5.68 -7.29 6.10
CA SER A 37 -5.76 -7.98 4.81
C SER A 37 -4.37 -8.29 4.25
N PHE A 38 -3.45 -7.31 4.25
CA PHE A 38 -2.07 -7.54 3.85
C PHE A 38 -1.33 -8.52 4.75
N ALA A 39 -1.48 -8.40 6.07
CA ALA A 39 -0.84 -9.29 7.03
C ALA A 39 -1.29 -10.76 6.88
N ASN A 40 -2.55 -10.99 6.51
CA ASN A 40 -3.12 -12.32 6.30
C ASN A 40 -2.84 -12.90 4.90
N HIS A 41 -2.17 -12.16 4.01
CA HIS A 41 -1.85 -12.59 2.64
C HIS A 41 -0.33 -12.56 2.42
N LYS A 42 0.13 -12.14 1.24
CA LYS A 42 1.55 -12.09 0.85
C LYS A 42 2.31 -10.89 1.45
N GLY A 43 1.73 -10.20 2.44
CA GLY A 43 2.17 -8.86 2.84
C GLY A 43 1.79 -7.82 1.78
N GLY A 44 2.27 -6.59 1.97
CA GLY A 44 1.99 -5.51 1.03
C GLY A 44 2.63 -4.19 1.42
N THR A 45 2.50 -3.22 0.53
CA THR A 45 2.87 -1.83 0.72
C THR A 45 1.62 -0.98 0.56
N LEU A 46 1.37 -0.12 1.53
CA LEU A 46 0.34 0.90 1.41
C LEU A 46 1.01 2.25 1.14
N LEU A 47 0.63 2.90 0.05
CA LEU A 47 1.14 4.23 -0.31
C LEU A 47 0.04 5.26 -0.08
N VAL A 48 0.26 6.16 0.87
CA VAL A 48 -0.72 7.18 1.29
C VAL A 48 -0.33 8.55 0.74
N GLY A 49 -1.31 9.31 0.25
CA GLY A 49 -1.11 10.62 -0.38
C GLY A 49 -0.94 10.57 -1.90
N VAL A 50 -1.39 9.49 -2.56
CA VAL A 50 -1.36 9.33 -4.03
C VAL A 50 -2.76 9.50 -4.60
N ASP A 51 -2.86 10.23 -5.70
CA ASP A 51 -4.05 10.49 -6.53
C ASP A 51 -3.72 10.16 -7.99
#